data_AF-A0A933NVN9-F1
#
_entry.id   AF-A0A933NVN9-F1
#
_cell.length_a   1.000
_cell.length_b   1.000
_cell.length_c   1.000
_cell.angle_alpha   90.00
_cell.angle_beta   90.00
_cell.angle_gamma   90.00
#
_symmetry.space_group_name_H-M   'P 1'
#
loop_
_entity.id
_entity.type
_entity.pdbx_description
1 polymer ?
#
loop_
_entity_poly.entity_id
_entity_poly.type
_entity_poly.pdbx_seq_one_letter_code
_entity_poly.pdbx_strand_id
1 'polypeptide(L)'
;PDDYIHRVGRTGRAELTGEAFTFVAPEEESDLRAIERAIHRTLPRVTLPDFDYRGSAAQLEVPLATRIAAMRAQRAAGRRRVGAPGGARRTSRRR
;
A
#
# COMPACT_ATOMS: atom_id res chain seq x y z
N PRO A 1 14.62 12.59 -12.97
CA PRO A 1 15.89 11.85 -13.19
C PRO A 1 16.85 11.95 -12.00
N ASP A 2 17.05 13.14 -11.46
CA ASP A 2 17.97 13.43 -10.35
C ASP A 2 17.66 12.58 -9.09
N ASP A 3 16.38 12.42 -8.76
CA ASP A 3 15.94 11.59 -7.64
C ASP A 3 16.36 10.12 -7.78
N TYR A 4 16.39 9.59 -9.00
CA TYR A 4 16.86 8.23 -9.26
C TYR A 4 18.35 8.09 -8.95
N ILE A 5 19.16 9.06 -9.38
CA ILE A 5 20.61 9.08 -9.14
C ILE A 5 20.90 9.15 -7.64
N HIS A 6 20.20 10.03 -6.91
CA HIS A 6 20.35 10.14 -5.45
C HIS A 6 19.92 8.87 -4.71
N ARG A 7 18.92 8.14 -5.22
CA ARG A 7 18.47 6.87 -4.63
C ARG A 7 19.48 5.75 -4.84
N VAL A 8 19.91 5.53 -6.08
CA VAL A 8 20.85 4.45 -6.42
C VAL A 8 22.25 4.73 -5.84
N GLY A 9 22.65 6.00 -5.74
CA GLY A 9 23.90 6.42 -5.11
C GLY A 9 24.01 6.12 -3.61
N ARG A 10 22.98 5.51 -2.99
CA ARG A 10 23.06 4.99 -1.61
C ARG A 10 23.66 3.58 -1.53
N THR A 11 23.77 2.87 -2.65
CA THR A 11 24.35 1.51 -2.74
C THR A 11 25.88 1.57 -2.90
N GLY A 12 26.59 0.45 -2.64
CA GLY A 12 28.01 0.29 -2.96
C GLY A 12 28.99 1.24 -2.25
N ARG A 13 28.93 1.33 -0.91
CA ARG A 13 29.88 2.15 -0.12
C ARG A 13 31.16 1.37 0.20
N ALA A 14 32.28 2.08 0.37
CA ALA A 14 33.58 1.53 0.78
C ALA A 14 34.12 0.42 -0.15
N GLU A 15 34.17 0.70 -1.45
CA GLU A 15 34.71 -0.21 -2.49
C GLU A 15 33.92 -1.52 -2.70
N LEU A 16 32.78 -1.66 -2.02
CA LEU A 16 31.89 -2.81 -2.18
C LEU A 16 30.93 -2.58 -3.36
N THR A 17 30.60 -3.68 -4.04
CA THR A 17 29.54 -3.71 -5.04
C THR A 17 28.16 -3.63 -4.37
N GLY A 18 27.26 -2.84 -4.97
CA GLY A 18 25.87 -2.72 -4.55
C GLY A 18 24.93 -2.90 -5.74
N GLU A 19 23.73 -3.40 -5.47
CA GLU A 19 22.71 -3.63 -6.49
C GLU A 19 21.51 -2.73 -6.25
N ALA A 20 20.90 -2.28 -7.35
CA ALA A 20 19.66 -1.51 -7.33
C ALA A 20 18.71 -2.06 -8.39
N PHE A 21 17.48 -2.34 -7.96
CA PHE A 21 16.40 -2.80 -8.83
C PHE A 21 15.32 -1.72 -8.93
N THR A 22 14.88 -1.47 -10.16
CA THR A 22 13.81 -0.52 -10.46
C THR A 22 12.61 -1.30 -10.93
N PHE A 23 11.49 -1.17 -10.23
CA PHE A 23 10.20 -1.68 -10.70
C PHE A 23 9.53 -0.59 -11.53
N VAL A 24 8.98 -0.98 -12.67
CA VAL A 24 8.37 -0.06 -13.64
C VAL A 24 7.05 -0.67 -14.11
N ALA A 25 5.96 0.06 -13.93
CA ALA A 25 4.67 -0.26 -14.51
C ALA A 25 4.61 0.14 -16.00
N PRO A 26 3.72 -0.46 -16.81
CA PRO A 26 3.59 -0.11 -18.23
C PRO A 26 3.40 1.39 -18.48
N GLU A 27 2.71 2.09 -17.57
CA GLU A 27 2.42 3.52 -17.65
C GLU A 27 3.66 4.40 -17.37
N GLU A 28 4.66 3.85 -16.69
CA GLU A 28 5.87 4.55 -16.22
C GLU A 28 7.06 4.40 -17.20
N GLU A 29 6.85 3.76 -18.36
CA GLU A 29 7.91 3.49 -19.34
C GLU A 29 8.54 4.78 -19.89
N SER A 30 7.81 5.90 -19.92
CA SER A 30 8.36 7.21 -20.28
C SER A 30 9.40 7.71 -19.29
N ASP A 31 9.16 7.47 -18.00
CA ASP A 31 10.03 7.91 -16.92
C ASP A 31 11.31 7.08 -16.88
N LEU A 32 11.19 5.77 -17.14
CA LEU A 32 12.34 4.90 -17.35
C LEU A 32 13.24 5.42 -18.48
N ARG A 33 12.66 5.78 -19.64
CA ARG A 33 13.43 6.35 -20.77
C ARG A 33 14.10 7.67 -20.41
N ALA A 34 13.47 8.50 -19.57
CA ALA A 34 14.07 9.74 -19.09
C ALA A 34 15.28 9.46 -18.19
N ILE A 35 15.19 8.45 -17.32
CA ILE A 35 16.30 7.99 -16.48
C ILE A 35 17.45 7.46 -17.34
N GLU A 36 17.20 6.55 -18.28
CA GLU A 36 18.22 5.96 -19.14
C GLU A 36 18.98 7.00 -19.95
N ARG A 37 18.27 8.02 -20.47
CA ARG A 37 18.87 9.16 -21.14
C ARG A 37 19.78 9.97 -20.22
N ALA A 38 19.37 10.20 -18.97
CA ALA A 38 20.14 10.97 -18.01
C ALA A 38 21.42 10.25 -17.55
N ILE A 39 21.38 8.92 -17.42
CA ILE A 39 22.55 8.12 -17.03
C ILE A 39 23.36 7.63 -18.24
N HIS A 40 22.93 7.95 -19.46
CA HIS A 40 23.52 7.53 -20.74
C HIS A 40 23.73 6.02 -20.87
N ARG A 41 22.84 5.22 -20.26
CA ARG A 41 22.90 3.75 -20.25
C ARG A 41 21.50 3.17 -20.21
N THR A 42 21.31 2.05 -20.89
CA THR A 42 20.08 1.26 -20.77
C THR A 42 20.15 0.37 -19.54
N LEU A 43 19.03 0.23 -18.84
CA LEU A 43 18.93 -0.65 -17.68
C LEU A 43 18.52 -2.06 -18.15
N PRO A 44 19.25 -3.12 -17.75
CA PRO A 44 18.86 -4.49 -18.08
C PRO A 44 17.45 -4.81 -17.57
N ARG A 45 16.60 -5.34 -18.45
CA ARG A 45 15.25 -5.79 -18.08
C ARG A 45 15.31 -7.23 -17.62
N VAL A 46 14.71 -7.50 -16.46
CA VAL A 46 14.57 -8.84 -15.91
C VAL A 46 13.08 -9.12 -15.73
N THR A 47 12.61 -10.23 -16.29
CA THR A 47 11.25 -10.73 -16.11
C THR A 47 11.28 -12.07 -15.40
N LEU A 48 10.25 -12.33 -14.60
CA LEU A 48 10.07 -13.59 -13.90
C LEU A 48 9.21 -14.53 -14.77
N PRO A 49 9.62 -15.78 -15.00
CA PRO A 49 8.91 -16.71 -15.89
C PRO A 49 7.45 -16.97 -15.49
N ASP A 50 7.18 -17.03 -14.19
CA ASP A 50 5.89 -17.43 -13.63
C ASP A 50 5.02 -16.24 -13.18
N PHE A 51 5.36 -15.02 -13.58
CA PHE A 51 4.61 -13.81 -13.21
C PHE A 51 3.75 -13.31 -14.37
N ASP A 52 2.45 -13.11 -14.11
CA ASP A 52 1.53 -12.53 -15.09
C ASP A 52 1.62 -11.01 -15.11
N TYR A 53 2.40 -10.47 -16.05
CA TYR A 53 2.55 -9.04 -16.28
C TYR A 53 1.35 -8.37 -16.98
N ARG A 54 0.38 -9.15 -17.45
CA ARG A 54 -0.86 -8.65 -18.09
C ARG A 54 -2.03 -8.60 -17.10
N GLY A 55 -1.85 -9.18 -15.92
CA GLY A 55 -2.84 -9.18 -14.86
C GLY A 55 -3.14 -7.76 -14.38
N SER A 56 -4.42 -7.50 -14.11
CA SER A 56 -4.82 -6.28 -13.40
C SER A 56 -4.37 -6.38 -11.94
N ALA A 57 -3.73 -5.33 -11.43
CA ALA A 57 -3.44 -5.22 -10.02
C ALA A 57 -4.76 -5.33 -9.24
N ALA A 58 -4.83 -6.29 -8.31
CA ALA A 58 -5.93 -6.34 -7.36
C ALA A 58 -6.05 -4.98 -6.66
N GLN A 59 -7.26 -4.59 -6.27
CA GLN A 59 -7.46 -3.36 -5.50
C GLN A 59 -6.87 -3.55 -4.10
N LEU A 60 -5.56 -3.29 -3.96
CA LEU A 60 -4.80 -3.45 -2.72
C LEU A 60 -5.16 -2.38 -1.68
N GLU A 61 -5.65 -1.23 -2.15
CA GLU A 61 -6.04 -0.14 -1.28
C GLU A 61 -7.50 -0.27 -0.84
N VAL A 62 -7.72 -0.36 0.48
CA VAL A 62 -9.06 -0.22 1.05
C VAL A 62 -9.53 1.23 0.82
N PRO A 63 -10.65 1.46 0.11
CA PRO A 63 -11.16 2.80 -0.14
C PRO A 63 -11.32 3.58 1.16
N LEU A 64 -10.99 4.88 1.13
CA LEU A 64 -11.10 5.76 2.30
C LEU A 64 -12.50 5.71 2.92
N ALA A 65 -13.54 5.66 2.09
CA ALA A 65 -14.93 5.54 2.55
C ALA A 65 -15.15 4.27 3.39
N THR A 66 -14.61 3.13 2.95
CA THR A 66 -14.70 1.84 3.66
C THR A 66 -13.94 1.90 4.98
N ARG A 67 -12.75 2.51 5.00
CA ARG A 67 -11.98 2.74 6.25
C ARG A 67 -12.76 3.62 7.24
N ILE A 68 -13.35 4.71 6.77
CA ILE A 68 -14.15 5.63 7.61
C ILE A 68 -15.40 4.91 8.15
N ALA A 69 -16.09 4.13 7.33
CA ALA A 69 -17.26 3.36 7.75
C ALA A 69 -16.92 2.34 8.84
N ALA A 70 -15.80 1.61 8.68
CA ALA A 70 -15.31 0.67 9.69
C ALA A 70 -14.98 1.36 11.02
N MET A 71 -14.30 2.52 10.98
CA MET A 71 -14.01 3.32 12.18
C MET A 71 -15.28 3.81 12.89
N ARG A 72 -16.30 4.24 12.13
CA ARG A 72 -17.60 4.68 12.69
C ARG A 72 -18.36 3.51 13.32
N ALA A 73 -18.38 2.35 12.68
CA ALA A 73 -19.00 1.14 13.20
C ALA A 73 -18.35 0.67 14.51
N GLN A 74 -17.02 0.70 14.59
CA GLN A 74 -16.29 0.38 15.83
C GLN A 74 -16.62 1.36 16.96
N ARG A 75 -16.70 2.67 16.69
CA ARG A 75 -17.11 3.68 17.68
C ARG A 75 -18.54 3.49 18.17
N ALA A 76 -19.47 3.13 17.28
CA ALA A 76 -20.86 2.84 17.65
C ALA A 76 -20.97 1.58 18.53
N ALA A 77 -20.22 0.53 18.19
CA ALA A 77 -20.14 -0.70 18.97
C ALA A 77 -19.52 -0.47 20.38
N GLY A 78 -18.49 0.39 20.47
CA GLY A 78 -17.91 0.82 21.75
C GLY A 78 -18.91 1.56 22.63
N ARG A 79 -19.70 2.48 22.06
CA ARG A 79 -20.79 3.18 22.78
C ARG A 79 -21.87 2.22 23.29
N ARG A 80 -22.22 1.19 22.51
CA ARG A 80 -23.22 0.18 22.89
C ARG A 80 -22.77 -0.71 24.05
N ARG A 81 -21.45 -0.86 24.27
CA ARG A 81 -20.89 -1.60 25.42
C ARG A 81 -20.87 -0.78 26.72
N VAL A 82 -20.75 0.55 26.62
CA VAL A 82 -20.76 1.46 27.79
C VAL A 82 -22.19 1.88 28.18
N GLY A 83 -23.14 1.82 27.24
CA GLY A 83 -24.51 2.27 27.43
C GLY A 83 -25.55 1.20 27.78
N ALA A 84 -25.17 -0.03 28.16
CA ALA A 84 -26.13 -1.02 28.63
C ALA A 84 -26.57 -0.69 30.07
N PRO A 85 -27.81 -0.23 30.32
CA PRO A 85 -28.31 -0.09 31.67
C PRO A 85 -28.55 -1.50 32.23
N GLY A 86 -28.05 -1.76 33.44
CA GLY A 86 -28.35 -2.98 34.17
C GLY A 86 -29.87 -3.20 34.23
N GLY A 87 -30.32 -4.32 33.67
CA GLY A 87 -31.71 -4.74 33.80
C GLY A 87 -32.03 -5.06 35.26
N ALA A 88 -33.09 -4.43 35.79
CA ALA A 88 -33.68 -4.80 37.08
C ALA A 88 -35.19 -5.02 36.93
N ARG A 89 -35.51 -6.30 36.71
CA ARG A 89 -36.64 -7.08 37.24
C ARG A 89 -38.09 -6.61 37.01
N ARG A 90 -38.72 -7.35 36.09
CA ARG A 90 -40.05 -7.98 36.22
C ARG A 90 -40.60 -7.97 37.66
N THR A 91 -41.78 -7.39 37.89
CA THR A 91 -42.85 -8.13 38.60
C THR A 91 -44.22 -7.74 38.05
N SER A 92 -44.93 -8.76 37.58
CA SER A 92 -46.36 -8.78 37.32
C SER A 92 -47.11 -8.84 38.65
N ARG A 93 -48.06 -7.92 38.91
CA ARG A 93 -49.18 -8.24 39.81
C ARG A 93 -50.43 -7.41 39.53
N ARG A 94 -51.27 -8.02 38.70
CA ARG A 94 -52.74 -8.10 38.73
C ARG A 94 -53.40 -7.42 39.95
N ARG A 95 -54.36 -6.51 39.68
CA ARG A 95 -55.64 -6.52 40.37
C ARG A 95 -56.73 -5.94 39.48
#